data_AF-A0A2L0D5J8-F1
#
_entry.id   AF-A0A2L0D5J8-F1
#
_cell.length_a   1.000
_cell.length_b   1.000
_cell.length_c   1.000
_cell.angle_alpha   90.00
_cell.angle_beta   90.00
_cell.angle_gamma   90.00
#
_symmetry.space_group_name_H-M   'P 1'
#
loop_
_entity.id
_entity.type
_entity.pdbx_description
1 polymer ?
#
loop_
_entity_poly.entity_id
_entity_poly.type
_entity_poly.pdbx_seq_one_letter_code
_entity_poly.pdbx_strand_id
1 'polypeptide(L)'
;MKKMLKPVILASSLFLLAACAKDDANKKPEADEVKVTVSVKPEGEKADKKEVIVDQDDSVLEALDEAFDVEDDNGFVTEIEGHKQDPAKNLYWMYKVNGKMANKGAEENIVKDGDKIEFYQEVSN
;
A
#
# COMPACT_ATOMS: atom_id res chain seq x y z
N MET A 1 32.42 35.63 -39.67
CA MET A 1 30.95 35.63 -39.51
C MET A 1 30.55 36.77 -38.58
N LYS A 2 29.85 37.77 -39.15
CA LYS A 2 28.81 38.65 -38.54
C LYS A 2 28.83 38.77 -37.01
N LYS A 3 29.33 39.87 -36.44
CA LYS A 3 28.79 41.26 -36.34
C LYS A 3 28.37 41.51 -34.89
N MET A 4 28.98 42.54 -34.30
CA MET A 4 28.60 43.14 -33.02
C MET A 4 27.15 43.64 -33.03
N LEU A 5 26.53 43.86 -31.86
CA LEU A 5 26.02 45.17 -31.37
C LEU A 5 25.10 45.04 -30.12
N LYS A 6 25.63 45.49 -28.96
CA LYS A 6 25.04 46.29 -27.83
C LYS A 6 23.78 45.89 -27.01
N PRO A 7 23.70 46.38 -25.74
CA PRO A 7 22.78 45.92 -24.69
C PRO A 7 21.49 46.77 -24.58
N VAL A 8 20.43 46.21 -23.97
CA VAL A 8 19.18 46.93 -23.62
C VAL A 8 18.61 46.46 -22.27
N ILE A 9 18.72 47.35 -21.28
CA ILE A 9 17.73 47.82 -20.28
C ILE A 9 16.64 46.84 -19.78
N LEU A 10 16.75 46.55 -18.46
CA LEU A 10 15.74 46.61 -17.39
C LEU A 10 14.24 46.50 -17.74
N ALA A 11 13.61 45.40 -17.29
CA ALA A 11 12.21 45.39 -16.88
C ALA A 11 12.03 44.42 -15.70
N SER A 12 11.82 44.99 -14.52
CA SER A 12 11.34 44.30 -13.34
C SER A 12 9.93 43.77 -13.63
N SER A 13 9.69 42.48 -13.41
CA SER A 13 8.35 41.91 -13.34
C SER A 13 8.40 40.69 -12.45
N LEU A 14 7.95 40.89 -11.20
CA LEU A 14 7.56 39.86 -10.26
C LEU A 14 6.63 38.86 -10.98
N PHE A 15 7.12 37.64 -11.20
CA PHE A 15 6.23 36.49 -11.30
C PHE A 15 6.05 35.93 -9.89
N LEU A 16 4.96 36.34 -9.25
CA LEU A 16 4.40 35.62 -8.12
C LEU A 16 3.96 34.25 -8.63
N LEU A 17 4.79 33.24 -8.41
CA LEU A 17 4.36 31.84 -8.48
C LEU A 17 3.42 31.61 -7.28
N ALA A 18 2.13 31.90 -7.50
CA ALA A 18 1.07 31.23 -6.79
C ALA A 18 1.10 29.76 -7.22
N ALA A 19 1.89 28.94 -6.52
CA ALA A 19 1.74 27.50 -6.57
C ALA A 19 0.45 27.18 -5.80
N CYS A 20 -0.64 27.10 -6.55
CA CYS A 20 -1.91 26.57 -6.08
C CYS A 20 -1.72 25.18 -5.47
N ALA A 21 -2.40 24.98 -4.34
CA ALA A 21 -2.91 23.73 -3.79
C ALA A 21 -1.97 22.52 -3.83
N LYS A 22 -1.35 22.22 -2.68
CA LYS A 22 -1.27 20.83 -2.24
C LYS A 22 -2.69 20.39 -1.89
N ASP A 23 -3.44 19.96 -2.91
CA ASP A 23 -4.54 19.04 -2.69
C ASP A 23 -3.90 17.66 -2.55
N ASP A 24 -3.52 17.32 -1.30
CA ASP A 24 -3.33 15.92 -0.94
C ASP A 24 -4.65 15.22 -1.24
N ALA A 25 -4.59 14.35 -2.27
CA ALA A 25 -5.70 13.72 -2.91
C ALA A 25 -6.56 12.94 -1.90
N ASN A 26 -7.65 13.56 -1.44
CA ASN A 26 -8.79 12.80 -0.94
C ASN A 26 -9.59 12.34 -2.16
N LYS A 27 -9.02 11.43 -2.97
CA LYS A 27 -9.75 10.73 -4.03
C LYS A 27 -10.83 9.93 -3.31
N LYS A 28 -12.06 10.42 -3.36
CA LYS A 28 -13.22 9.66 -2.91
C LYS A 28 -13.27 8.39 -3.78
N PRO A 29 -13.35 7.19 -3.20
CA PRO A 29 -13.50 5.97 -3.98
C PRO A 29 -14.67 6.10 -4.95
N GLU A 30 -14.48 5.66 -6.19
CA GLU A 30 -15.57 5.50 -7.14
C GLU A 30 -16.58 4.45 -6.62
N ALA A 31 -17.77 4.34 -7.22
CA ALA A 31 -18.85 3.51 -6.67
C ALA A 31 -18.49 2.03 -6.50
N ASP A 32 -17.46 1.57 -7.22
CA ASP A 32 -16.97 0.19 -7.22
C ASP A 32 -15.58 0.05 -6.57
N GLU A 33 -15.01 1.13 -6.03
CA GLU A 33 -13.74 1.12 -5.29
C GLU A 33 -14.03 1.15 -3.77
N VAL A 34 -13.21 0.45 -2.98
CA VAL A 34 -13.26 0.44 -1.52
C VAL A 34 -11.91 0.85 -0.91
N LYS A 35 -11.95 1.54 0.23
CA LYS A 35 -10.72 1.91 0.96
C LYS A 35 -10.47 0.90 2.07
N VAL A 36 -9.28 0.30 2.08
CA VAL A 36 -8.86 -0.63 3.13
C VAL A 36 -7.55 -0.20 3.77
N THR A 37 -7.34 -0.66 5.00
CA THR A 37 -6.08 -0.48 5.73
C THR A 37 -5.39 -1.83 5.86
N VAL A 38 -4.18 -1.96 5.32
CA VAL A 38 -3.37 -3.17 5.41
C VAL A 38 -2.18 -2.91 6.33
N SER A 39 -1.95 -3.81 7.28
CA SER A 39 -0.77 -3.78 8.14
C SER A 39 -0.02 -5.10 8.15
N VAL A 40 1.30 -5.03 8.10
CA VAL A 40 2.21 -6.19 8.06
C VAL A 40 3.12 -6.14 9.27
N LYS A 41 3.20 -7.23 10.02
CA LYS A 41 4.02 -7.34 11.23
C LYS A 41 4.90 -8.61 11.20
N PRO A 42 6.15 -8.50 10.71
CA PRO A 42 7.11 -9.59 10.82
C PRO A 42 7.42 -9.96 12.27
N GLU A 43 7.93 -11.17 12.50
CA GLU A 43 8.33 -11.61 13.85
C GLU A 43 9.44 -10.71 14.40
N GLY A 44 9.26 -10.21 15.62
CA GLY A 44 10.26 -9.37 16.28
C GLY A 44 10.32 -7.92 15.78
N GLU A 45 9.49 -7.55 14.81
CA GLU A 45 9.48 -6.22 14.22
C GLU A 45 8.19 -5.44 14.52
N LYS A 46 8.25 -4.12 14.29
CA LYS A 46 7.06 -3.26 14.39
C LYS A 46 6.21 -3.44 13.14
N ALA A 47 4.90 -3.29 13.31
CA ALA A 47 3.99 -3.31 12.18
C ALA A 47 4.20 -2.07 11.30
N ASP A 48 4.25 -2.26 9.98
CA ASP A 48 4.03 -1.20 9.00
C ASP A 48 2.56 -1.20 8.54
N LYS A 49 2.08 -0.06 8.05
CA LYS A 49 0.68 0.13 7.68
C LYS A 49 0.53 1.07 6.49
N LYS A 50 -0.29 0.65 5.53
CA LYS A 50 -0.67 1.45 4.36
C LYS A 50 -2.19 1.46 4.19
N GLU A 51 -2.72 2.55 3.66
CA GLU A 51 -4.11 2.63 3.20
C GLU A 51 -4.08 2.53 1.67
N VAL A 52 -4.90 1.64 1.12
CA VAL A 52 -5.03 1.42 -0.32
C VAL A 52 -6.48 1.53 -0.75
N ILE A 53 -6.69 1.91 -2.01
CA ILE A 53 -8.00 1.91 -2.66
C ILE A 53 -7.94 0.79 -3.70
N VAL A 54 -8.85 -0.17 -3.59
CA VAL A 54 -8.91 -1.39 -4.40
C VAL A 54 -10.33 -1.57 -4.92
N ASP A 55 -10.54 -2.47 -5.89
CA ASP A 55 -11.88 -2.76 -6.40
C ASP A 55 -12.69 -3.54 -5.33
N GLN A 56 -14.01 -3.35 -5.30
CA GLN A 56 -14.87 -3.95 -4.27
C GLN A 56 -14.97 -5.48 -4.36
N ASP A 57 -14.56 -6.06 -5.49
CA ASP A 57 -14.46 -7.50 -5.73
C ASP A 57 -13.04 -8.05 -5.60
N ASP A 58 -12.05 -7.23 -5.23
CA ASP A 58 -10.70 -7.67 -4.92
C ASP A 58 -10.67 -8.48 -3.61
N SER A 59 -9.75 -9.43 -3.58
CA SER A 59 -9.44 -10.27 -2.43
C SER A 59 -8.54 -9.57 -1.43
N VAL A 60 -8.45 -10.14 -0.22
CA VAL A 60 -7.50 -9.72 0.80
C VAL A 60 -6.05 -9.91 0.35
N LEU A 61 -5.77 -10.88 -0.53
CA LEU A 61 -4.45 -11.07 -1.12
C LEU A 61 -4.11 -9.94 -2.10
N GLU A 62 -5.02 -9.60 -3.02
CA GLU A 62 -4.81 -8.48 -3.95
C GLU A 62 -4.64 -7.14 -3.23
N ALA A 63 -5.42 -6.91 -2.16
CA ALA A 63 -5.22 -5.72 -1.33
C ALA A 63 -3.86 -5.71 -0.58
N LEU A 64 -3.32 -6.89 -0.24
CA LEU A 64 -1.98 -7.00 0.33
C LEU A 64 -0.91 -6.67 -0.73
N ASP A 65 -1.04 -7.22 -1.94
CA ASP A 65 -0.10 -7.03 -3.06
C ASP A 65 -0.08 -5.56 -3.54
N GLU A 66 -1.22 -4.86 -3.51
CA GLU A 66 -1.28 -3.42 -3.80
C GLU A 66 -0.54 -2.61 -2.73
N ALA A 67 -0.54 -3.09 -1.48
CA ALA A 67 0.09 -2.39 -0.37
C ALA A 67 1.58 -2.70 -0.23
N PHE A 68 2.03 -3.94 -0.46
CA PHE A 68 3.36 -4.42 -0.12
C PHE A 68 3.90 -5.38 -1.20
N ASP A 69 5.22 -5.56 -1.25
CA ASP A 69 5.83 -6.60 -2.08
C ASP A 69 5.56 -7.99 -1.46
N VAL A 70 5.02 -8.93 -2.24
CA VAL A 70 4.50 -10.21 -1.75
C VAL A 70 4.91 -11.35 -2.68
N GLU A 71 5.30 -12.49 -2.10
CA GLU A 71 5.38 -13.76 -2.81
C GLU A 71 4.39 -14.75 -2.19
N ASP A 72 3.59 -15.42 -3.01
CA ASP A 72 2.67 -16.47 -2.60
C ASP A 72 2.88 -17.78 -3.40
N ASP A 73 2.34 -18.87 -2.86
CA ASP A 73 2.23 -20.15 -3.55
C ASP A 73 0.77 -20.63 -3.48
N ASN A 74 0.03 -20.47 -4.59
CA ASN A 74 -1.39 -20.82 -4.70
C ASN A 74 -2.26 -20.16 -3.61
N GLY A 75 -2.12 -18.85 -3.43
CA GLY A 75 -2.89 -18.07 -2.46
C GLY A 75 -2.36 -18.16 -1.02
N PHE A 76 -1.28 -18.90 -0.79
CA PHE A 76 -0.60 -18.97 0.50
C PHE A 76 0.61 -18.04 0.54
N VAL A 77 0.54 -16.99 1.34
CA VAL A 77 1.59 -15.96 1.45
C VAL A 77 2.86 -16.55 2.05
N THR A 78 3.95 -16.56 1.28
CA THR A 78 5.26 -17.10 1.66
C THR A 78 6.27 -16.02 2.06
N GLU A 79 6.12 -14.80 1.55
CA GLU A 79 6.98 -13.66 1.82
C GLU A 79 6.21 -12.35 1.73
N ILE A 80 6.56 -11.39 2.60
CA ILE A 80 6.10 -10.00 2.49
C ILE A 80 7.31 -9.09 2.77
N GLU A 81 7.64 -8.17 1.87
CA GLU A 81 8.73 -7.18 2.00
C GLU A 81 10.09 -7.80 2.41
N GLY A 82 10.47 -8.95 1.83
CA GLY A 82 11.72 -9.63 2.21
C GLY A 82 11.59 -10.65 3.34
N HIS A 83 10.46 -10.68 4.06
CA HIS A 83 10.28 -11.51 5.25
C HIS A 83 9.59 -12.85 4.93
N LYS A 84 10.43 -13.88 4.77
CA LYS A 84 10.00 -15.26 4.49
C LYS A 84 9.42 -15.98 5.71
N GLN A 85 8.56 -16.95 5.44
CA GLN A 85 8.22 -18.00 6.39
C GLN A 85 9.45 -18.86 6.76
N ASP A 86 9.40 -19.53 7.91
CA ASP A 86 10.40 -20.51 8.33
C ASP A 86 9.70 -21.79 8.82
N PRO A 87 9.43 -22.74 7.90
CA PRO A 87 8.77 -24.00 8.26
C PRO A 87 9.55 -24.84 9.28
N ALA A 88 10.89 -24.71 9.34
CA ALA A 88 11.71 -25.43 10.31
C ALA A 88 11.51 -24.89 11.75
N LYS A 89 11.03 -23.65 11.89
CA LYS A 89 10.65 -23.03 13.16
C LYS A 89 9.14 -22.92 13.35
N ASN A 90 8.34 -23.51 12.44
CA ASN A 90 6.89 -23.34 12.38
C ASN A 90 6.43 -21.87 12.31
N LEU A 91 7.23 -20.98 11.71
CA LEU A 91 6.91 -19.56 11.58
C LEU A 91 6.18 -19.31 10.26
N TYR A 92 4.91 -18.90 10.34
CA TYR A 92 4.05 -18.69 9.17
C TYR A 92 3.38 -17.33 9.18
N TRP A 93 2.98 -16.87 7.99
CA TRP A 93 2.12 -15.69 7.85
C TRP A 93 0.68 -16.06 8.17
N MET A 94 0.12 -15.36 9.14
CA MET A 94 -1.28 -15.43 9.53
C MET A 94 -1.95 -14.10 9.21
N TYR A 95 -3.28 -14.11 9.11
CA TYR A 95 -4.00 -12.87 8.89
C TYR A 95 -5.32 -12.75 9.65
N LYS A 96 -5.71 -11.50 9.90
CA LYS A 96 -6.98 -11.10 10.54
C LYS A 96 -7.65 -10.03 9.71
N VAL A 97 -8.98 -10.04 9.76
CA VAL A 97 -9.80 -8.94 9.25
C VAL A 97 -10.59 -8.36 10.41
N ASN A 98 -10.47 -7.04 10.62
CA ASN A 98 -11.14 -6.31 11.69
C ASN A 98 -10.88 -6.92 13.09
N GLY A 99 -9.64 -7.36 13.33
CA GLY A 99 -9.19 -7.94 14.59
C GLY A 99 -9.68 -9.37 14.86
N LYS A 100 -10.34 -10.02 13.89
CA LYS A 100 -10.81 -11.41 13.99
C LYS A 100 -10.04 -12.30 13.02
N MET A 101 -9.72 -13.52 13.46
CA MET A 101 -9.16 -14.54 12.57
C MET A 101 -10.13 -14.79 11.42
N ALA A 102 -9.62 -14.76 10.20
CA ALA A 102 -10.42 -15.07 9.04
C ALA A 102 -10.67 -16.59 8.95
N ASN A 103 -11.81 -16.95 8.39
CA ASN A 103 -12.24 -18.34 8.19
C ASN A 103 -12.01 -18.85 6.76
N LYS A 104 -11.42 -18.03 5.89
CA LYS A 104 -11.12 -18.31 4.49
C LYS A 104 -9.64 -18.02 4.20
N GLY A 105 -9.11 -18.47 3.06
CA GLY A 105 -7.81 -18.00 2.56
C GLY A 105 -7.86 -16.51 2.19
N ALA A 106 -6.71 -15.85 2.13
CA ALA A 106 -6.62 -14.43 1.75
C ALA A 106 -7.12 -14.20 0.30
N GLU A 107 -6.80 -15.12 -0.61
CA GLU A 107 -7.27 -15.11 -2.01
C GLU A 107 -8.81 -15.26 -2.12
N GLU A 108 -9.45 -15.98 -1.20
CA GLU A 108 -10.90 -16.25 -1.26
C GLU A 108 -11.76 -15.23 -0.48
N ASN A 109 -11.12 -14.30 0.23
CA ASN A 109 -11.79 -13.38 1.14
C ASN A 109 -11.85 -12.00 0.49
N ILE A 110 -13.04 -11.62 0.01
CA ILE A 110 -13.27 -10.33 -0.65
C ILE A 110 -13.27 -9.20 0.37
N VAL A 111 -12.57 -8.12 0.05
CA VAL A 111 -12.46 -6.94 0.92
C VAL A 111 -13.77 -6.17 1.02
N LYS A 112 -13.89 -5.35 2.06
CA LYS A 112 -15.01 -4.40 2.24
C LYS A 112 -14.48 -3.03 2.61
N ASP A 113 -15.24 -2.00 2.25
CA ASP A 113 -14.89 -0.63 2.60
C ASP A 113 -14.70 -0.46 4.11
N GLY A 114 -13.55 0.11 4.47
CA GLY A 114 -13.11 0.32 5.84
C GLY A 114 -12.48 -0.89 6.52
N ASP A 115 -12.27 -2.01 5.83
CA ASP A 115 -11.63 -3.19 6.41
C ASP A 115 -10.21 -2.90 6.90
N LYS A 116 -9.88 -3.48 8.06
CA LYS A 116 -8.54 -3.47 8.65
C LYS A 116 -7.97 -4.86 8.57
N ILE A 117 -7.03 -5.03 7.66
CA ILE A 117 -6.37 -6.30 7.37
C ILE A 117 -5.01 -6.29 8.07
N GLU A 118 -4.76 -7.30 8.89
CA GLU A 118 -3.48 -7.47 9.59
C GLU A 118 -2.86 -8.80 9.18
N PHE A 119 -1.71 -8.75 8.52
CA PHE A 119 -0.82 -9.89 8.31
C PHE A 119 0.28 -9.87 9.35
N TYR A 120 0.54 -11.00 9.98
CA TYR A 120 1.55 -11.10 11.02
C TYR A 120 2.17 -12.49 11.06
N GLN A 121 3.47 -12.57 11.40
CA GLN A 121 4.11 -13.87 11.58
C GLN A 121 3.79 -14.44 12.96
N GLU A 122 3.43 -15.73 12.99
CA GLU A 122 3.14 -16.47 14.21
C GLU A 122 3.84 -17.83 14.18
N VAL A 123 4.41 -18.24 15.32
CA VAL A 123 4.93 -19.59 15.51
C VAL A 123 3.76 -20.52 15.82
N SER A 124 3.48 -21.47 14.94
CA SER A 124 2.47 -22.50 15.12
C SER A 124 3.03 -23.65 15.98
N ASN A 125 2.43 -23.89 17.15
CA ASN A 125 2.84 -24.93 18.11
C ASN A 125 1.95 -26.17 18.03
#